data_AF-A0A485CH39-F1
#
_entry.id   AF-A0A485CH39-F1
#
_cell.length_a   1.000
_cell.length_b   1.000
_cell.length_c   1.000
_cell.angle_alpha   90.00
_cell.angle_beta   90.00
_cell.angle_gamma   90.00
#
_symmetry.space_group_name_H-M   'P 1'
#
loop_
_entity.id
_entity.type
_entity.pdbx_description
1 polymer ?
#
loop_
_entity_poly.entity_id
_entity_poly.type
_entity_poly.pdbx_seq_one_letter_code
_entity_poly.pdbx_strand_id
1 'polypeptide(L)'
;MARNALAIVLSVSGETEEILRFAGQFSLHRCKVMSITSHEHSRLAKLADFNLSWHIPQTRIGGVYDITTQIPVIYILESLGRKLARKIA
;
A
#
# COMPACT_ATOMS: atom_id res chain seq x y z
N MET A 1 -3.95 -19.83 -4.42
CA MET A 1 -3.91 -18.35 -4.39
C MET A 1 -5.26 -17.80 -4.81
N ALA A 2 -5.71 -16.67 -4.25
CA ALA A 2 -7.08 -16.17 -4.47
C ALA A 2 -7.34 -15.82 -5.96
N ARG A 3 -8.39 -16.38 -6.57
CA ARG A 3 -8.85 -16.00 -7.91
C ARG A 3 -9.77 -14.79 -7.81
N ASN A 4 -9.66 -13.86 -8.77
CA ASN A 4 -10.46 -12.63 -8.81
C ASN A 4 -10.35 -11.79 -7.52
N ALA A 5 -9.12 -11.61 -7.04
CA ALA A 5 -8.81 -10.85 -5.83
C ALA A 5 -7.87 -9.67 -6.15
N LEU A 6 -7.94 -8.65 -5.30
CA LEU A 6 -7.02 -7.52 -5.25
C LEU A 6 -6.26 -7.59 -3.92
N ALA A 7 -4.93 -7.65 -3.98
CA ALA A 7 -4.07 -7.48 -2.82
C ALA A 7 -3.85 -5.98 -2.58
N ILE A 8 -4.28 -5.47 -1.42
CA ILE A 8 -3.98 -4.11 -0.98
C ILE A 8 -2.79 -4.19 -0.02
N VAL A 9 -1.64 -3.64 -0.43
CA VAL A 9 -0.38 -3.74 0.30
C VAL A 9 -0.02 -2.37 0.88
N LEU A 10 0.12 -2.31 2.20
CA LEU A 10 0.41 -1.09 2.94
C LEU A 10 1.88 -1.09 3.37
N SER A 11 2.62 -0.05 3.03
CA SER A 11 4.00 0.13 3.51
C SER A 11 4.38 1.60 3.43
N VAL A 12 4.80 2.18 4.55
CA VAL A 12 5.20 3.60 4.61
C VAL A 12 6.33 3.87 3.61
N SER A 13 7.46 3.18 3.75
CA SER A 13 8.60 3.36 2.84
C SER A 13 8.39 2.73 1.48
N GLY A 14 7.63 1.63 1.39
CA GLY A 14 7.57 0.80 0.19
C GLY A 14 8.88 0.05 -0.09
N GLU A 15 9.79 -0.04 0.89
CA GLU A 15 11.13 -0.63 0.77
C GLU A 15 11.35 -1.85 1.68
N THR A 16 10.36 -2.26 2.47
CA THR A 16 10.46 -3.44 3.34
C THR A 16 10.57 -4.71 2.48
N GLU A 17 11.69 -5.43 2.59
CA GLU A 17 12.00 -6.57 1.71
C GLU A 17 10.95 -7.69 1.79
N GLU A 18 10.43 -7.99 2.98
CA GLU A 18 9.38 -8.99 3.16
C GLU A 18 8.10 -8.59 2.41
N ILE A 19 7.75 -7.31 2.46
CA ILE A 19 6.58 -6.76 1.75
C ILE A 19 6.79 -6.84 0.24
N LEU A 20 7.97 -6.46 -0.24
CA LEU A 20 8.31 -6.55 -1.66
C LEU A 20 8.27 -7.99 -2.16
N ARG A 21 8.78 -8.94 -1.36
CA ARG A 21 8.70 -10.38 -1.66
C ARG A 21 7.26 -10.85 -1.76
N PHE A 22 6.39 -10.49 -0.81
CA PHE A 22 4.98 -10.86 -0.85
C PHE A 22 4.24 -10.23 -2.04
N ALA A 23 4.45 -8.93 -2.29
CA ALA A 23 3.86 -8.25 -3.43
C ALA A 23 4.30 -8.86 -4.77
N GLY A 24 5.58 -9.24 -4.89
CA GLY A 24 6.10 -9.97 -6.04
C GLY A 24 5.43 -11.33 -6.23
N GLN A 25 5.19 -12.09 -5.15
CA GLN A 25 4.44 -13.34 -5.23
C GLN A 25 3.00 -13.12 -5.71
N PHE A 26 2.31 -12.06 -5.26
CA PHE A 26 0.98 -11.72 -5.77
C PHE A 26 0.98 -11.45 -7.27
N SER A 27 1.93 -10.64 -7.72
CA SER A 27 2.10 -10.31 -9.13
C SER A 27 2.37 -11.55 -10.00
N LEU A 28 3.30 -12.44 -9.56
CA LEU A 28 3.63 -13.69 -10.28
C LEU A 28 2.42 -14.62 -10.45
N HIS A 29 1.51 -14.64 -9.49
CA HIS A 29 0.32 -15.49 -9.53
C HIS A 29 -0.91 -14.78 -10.13
N ARG A 30 -0.70 -13.69 -10.89
CA ARG A 30 -1.75 -12.90 -11.55
C ARG A 30 -2.80 -12.32 -10.60
N CYS A 31 -2.46 -12.13 -9.32
CA CYS A 31 -3.27 -11.34 -8.40
C CYS A 31 -2.95 -9.87 -8.61
N LYS A 32 -3.97 -9.02 -8.78
CA LYS A 32 -3.75 -7.58 -8.90
C LYS A 32 -3.23 -7.02 -7.58
N VAL A 33 -2.27 -6.10 -7.66
CA VAL A 33 -1.65 -5.46 -6.50
C VAL A 33 -1.95 -3.97 -6.53
N MET A 34 -2.56 -3.46 -5.46
CA MET A 34 -2.65 -2.04 -5.16
C MET A 34 -1.73 -1.74 -3.98
N SER A 35 -0.81 -0.80 -4.13
CA SER A 35 0.03 -0.32 -3.03
C SER A 35 -0.47 1.00 -2.47
N ILE A 36 -0.32 1.18 -1.16
CA ILE A 36 -0.53 2.45 -0.47
C ILE A 36 0.77 2.80 0.26
N THR A 37 1.42 3.88 -0.16
CA THR A 37 2.80 4.22 0.24
C THR A 37 2.94 5.71 0.58
N SER A 38 4.03 6.10 1.25
CA SER A 38 4.29 7.52 1.51
C SER A 38 4.66 8.30 0.24
N HIS A 39 5.30 7.66 -0.74
CA HIS A 39 5.71 8.26 -2.00
C HIS A 39 5.75 7.25 -3.15
N GLU A 40 5.55 7.74 -4.36
CA GLU A 40 5.40 6.97 -5.60
C GLU A 40 6.73 6.42 -6.15
N HIS A 41 7.86 6.90 -5.65
CA HIS A 41 9.18 6.48 -6.12
C HIS A 41 9.69 5.17 -5.51
N SER A 42 8.94 4.58 -4.57
CA SER A 42 9.34 3.35 -3.88
C SER A 42 9.34 2.12 -4.79
N ARG A 43 10.08 1.07 -4.41
CA ARG A 43 10.07 -0.23 -5.10
C ARG A 43 8.67 -0.84 -5.13
N LEU A 44 7.93 -0.76 -4.02
CA LEU A 44 6.57 -1.29 -3.94
C LEU A 44 5.61 -0.53 -4.87
N ALA A 45 5.72 0.81 -4.93
CA ALA A 45 4.91 1.62 -5.84
C ALA A 45 5.13 1.24 -7.31
N LYS A 46 6.39 0.96 -7.70
CA LYS A 46 6.75 0.54 -9.07
C LYS A 46 6.33 -0.90 -9.39
N LEU A 47 6.27 -1.77 -8.39
CA LEU A 47 5.89 -3.18 -8.57
C LEU A 47 4.38 -3.37 -8.70
N ALA A 48 3.58 -2.53 -8.05
CA ALA A 48 2.13 -2.65 -8.00
C ALA A 48 1.45 -2.26 -9.33
N ASP A 49 0.28 -2.84 -9.60
CA ASP A 49 -0.58 -2.43 -10.74
C ASP A 49 -1.15 -1.01 -10.54
N PHE A 50 -1.42 -0.66 -9.27
CA PHE A 50 -1.92 0.64 -8.87
C PHE A 50 -1.18 1.12 -7.63
N ASN A 51 -0.89 2.42 -7.52
CA ASN A 51 -0.29 3.02 -6.33
C ASN A 51 -1.08 4.25 -5.90
N LEU A 52 -1.38 4.35 -4.60
CA LEU A 52 -1.89 5.55 -3.94
C LEU A 52 -0.84 6.05 -2.96
N SER A 53 -0.22 7.19 -3.26
CA SER A 53 0.73 7.83 -2.35
C SER A 53 0.08 8.99 -1.59
N TRP A 54 0.44 9.15 -0.32
CA TRP A 54 -0.12 10.20 0.55
C TRP A 54 0.83 11.36 0.88
N HIS A 55 2.09 11.29 0.44
CA HIS A 55 3.05 12.41 0.36
C HIS A 55 3.24 13.23 1.65
N ILE A 56 3.24 12.59 2.82
CA ILE A 56 3.63 13.22 4.09
C ILE A 56 5.07 12.78 4.43
N PRO A 57 5.91 13.67 4.98
CA PRO A 57 7.27 13.29 5.36
C PRO A 57 7.31 12.13 6.35
N GLN A 58 8.26 11.21 6.15
CA GLN A 58 8.51 10.14 7.11
C GLN A 58 9.18 10.71 8.36
N THR A 59 8.72 10.27 9.54
CA THR A 59 9.29 10.66 10.83
C THR A 59 9.92 9.43 11.47
N ARG A 60 11.25 9.47 11.69
CA ARG A 60 11.98 8.37 12.31
C ARG A 60 12.75 8.84 13.54
N ILE A 61 12.69 8.07 14.62
CA ILE A 61 13.51 8.26 15.83
C ILE A 61 14.72 7.33 15.74
N GLY A 62 15.92 7.90 15.92
CA GLY A 62 17.18 7.14 15.88
C GLY A 62 17.44 6.43 14.55
N GLY A 63 16.81 6.87 13.46
CA GLY A 63 16.91 6.27 12.12
C GLY A 63 16.20 4.92 11.93
N VAL A 64 15.77 4.27 13.01
CA VAL A 64 15.24 2.89 13.00
C VAL A 64 13.76 2.80 13.39
N TYR A 65 13.27 3.69 14.26
CA TYR A 65 11.87 3.65 14.70
C TYR A 65 11.03 4.58 13.84
N ASP A 66 10.25 4.03 12.92
CA ASP A 66 9.32 4.78 12.10
C ASP A 66 8.06 5.12 12.91
N ILE A 67 7.90 6.41 13.23
CA ILE A 67 6.73 6.97 13.92
C ILE A 67 5.88 7.83 12.99
N THR A 68 6.03 7.65 11.67
CA THR A 68 5.23 8.39 10.69
C THR A 68 3.75 8.15 10.95
N THR A 69 2.95 9.22 10.88
CA THR A 69 1.52 9.13 11.13
C THR A 69 0.85 8.09 10.23
N GLN A 70 -0.01 7.27 10.83
CA GLN A 70 -0.79 6.25 10.12
C GLN A 70 -2.19 6.77 9.72
N ILE A 71 -2.55 7.98 10.13
CA ILE A 71 -3.85 8.59 9.81
C ILE A 71 -4.13 8.63 8.29
N PRO A 72 -3.17 8.99 7.41
CA PRO A 72 -3.43 9.04 5.97
C PRO A 72 -3.85 7.70 5.38
N VAL A 73 -3.18 6.60 5.76
CA VAL A 73 -3.52 5.27 5.24
C VAL A 73 -4.89 4.81 5.74
N ILE A 74 -5.23 5.08 7.00
CA ILE A 74 -6.56 4.78 7.55
C ILE A 74 -7.64 5.58 6.81
N TYR A 75 -7.44 6.88 6.60
CA TYR A 75 -8.38 7.72 5.85
C TYR A 75 -8.62 7.21 4.43
N ILE A 76 -7.56 6.77 3.72
CA ILE A 76 -7.68 6.20 2.37
C ILE A 76 -8.54 4.93 2.41
N LEU A 77 -8.24 3.99 3.30
CA LEU A 77 -8.98 2.73 3.42
C LEU A 77 -10.46 2.96 3.71
N GLU A 78 -10.77 3.82 4.68
CA GLU A 78 -12.17 4.15 4.99
C GLU A 78 -12.88 4.85 3.85
N SER A 79 -12.20 5.78 3.17
CA SER A 79 -12.76 6.52 2.04
C SER A 79 -13.07 5.59 0.85
N LEU A 80 -12.17 4.64 0.56
CA LEU A 80 -12.40 3.60 -0.44
C LEU A 80 -13.58 2.71 -0.04
N GLY A 81 -13.63 2.26 1.23
CA GLY A 81 -14.73 1.46 1.75
C GLY A 81 -16.09 2.17 1.63
N ARG A 82 -16.18 3.44 2.06
CA ARG A 82 -17.40 4.26 1.95
C ARG A 82 -17.82 4.49 0.50
N LYS A 83 -16.88 4.77 -0.41
CA LYS A 83 -17.17 4.94 -1.84
C LYS A 83 -17.68 3.65 -2.47
N LEU A 84 -17.05 2.52 -2.12
CA LEU A 84 -17.49 1.21 -2.62
C LEU A 84 -18.89 0.88 -2.11
N ALA A 85 -19.15 1.05 -0.81
CA ALA A 85 -20.46 0.81 -0.20
C ALA A 85 -21.59 1.60 -0.88
N ARG A 86 -21.35 2.88 -1.20
CA ARG A 86 -22.32 3.73 -1.92
C ARG A 86 -22.54 3.34 -3.38
N LYS A 87 -21.59 2.62 -4.00
CA LYS A 87 -21.68 2.19 -5.40
C LYS A 87 -22.38 0.84 -5.54
N ILE A 88 -22.35 0.02 -4.49
CA ILE A 88 -22.99 -1.31 -4.47
C ILE A 88 -24.39 -1.29 -3.83
N ALA A 89 -24.73 -0.24 -3.08
CA ALA A 89 -26.08 0.06 -2.62
C ALA A 89 -26.89 0.72 -3.73
#